data_AF-A0A0C2NMA9-F1
#
_entry.id   AF-A0A0C2NMA9-F1
#
_cell.length_a   1.000
_cell.length_b   1.000
_cell.length_c   1.000
_cell.angle_alpha   90.00
_cell.angle_beta   90.00
_cell.angle_gamma   90.00
#
_symmetry.space_group_name_H-M   'P 1'
#
loop_
_entity.id
_entity.type
_entity.pdbx_description
1 polymer ?
#
loop_
_entity_poly.entity_id
_entity_poly.type
_entity_poly.pdbx_seq_one_letter_code
_entity_poly.pdbx_strand_id
1 'polypeptide(L)'
;MAGLIDVKVETANRRTDMVKEILSGLARSHASFKSARKLSEFIAEKMTEKGERIDSSTLRRKGSKYKELIDNYVGKKASSNEVANNVARDLKLRRQTKKIEELEALIKDRNRELGEKESEIETVLIELHQEKSKSLSTIAPPKASTYNKSELTKAKLIIEEQTKQLEQLSRQLDLACKTLNQIMLDSHKSYVVDNGQFKDTVASNEVMFHKGNLERYFLLYGSE
;
A
#
# COMPACT_ATOMS: atom_id res chain seq x y z
N MET A 1 74.97 8.71 -48.40
CA MET A 1 75.11 8.84 -46.94
C MET A 1 73.82 9.47 -46.42
N ALA A 2 73.02 8.76 -45.63
CA ALA A 2 71.82 9.34 -45.03
C ALA A 2 72.23 10.40 -43.98
N GLY A 3 71.53 11.54 -43.95
CA GLY A 3 71.81 12.59 -42.99
C GLY A 3 71.48 12.15 -41.56
N LEU A 4 72.08 12.80 -40.57
CA LEU A 4 71.81 12.55 -39.14
C LEU A 4 70.30 12.69 -38.79
N ILE A 5 69.57 13.47 -39.58
CA ILE A 5 68.12 13.69 -39.46
C ILE A 5 67.35 12.45 -39.94
N ASP A 6 67.71 11.90 -41.10
CA ASP A 6 67.04 10.74 -41.69
C ASP A 6 67.15 9.51 -40.79
N VAL A 7 68.35 9.27 -40.24
CA VAL A 7 68.60 8.17 -39.29
C VAL A 7 67.75 8.31 -38.02
N LYS A 8 67.53 9.55 -37.53
CA LYS A 8 66.69 9.81 -36.36
C LYS A 8 65.21 9.60 -36.66
N VAL A 9 64.75 9.97 -37.86
CA VAL A 9 63.36 9.76 -38.30
C VAL A 9 63.08 8.27 -38.49
N GLU A 10 63.98 7.52 -39.13
CA GLU A 10 63.85 6.07 -39.29
C GLU A 10 63.81 5.35 -37.95
N THR A 11 64.69 5.72 -37.01
CA THR A 11 64.70 5.15 -35.66
C THR A 11 63.39 5.43 -34.91
N ALA A 12 62.85 6.64 -35.03
CA ALA A 12 61.57 7.01 -34.40
C ALA A 12 60.38 6.25 -35.02
N ASN A 13 60.38 6.05 -36.34
CA ASN A 13 59.33 5.28 -37.02
C ASN A 13 59.39 3.80 -36.62
N ARG A 14 60.59 3.19 -36.63
CA ARG A 14 60.81 1.81 -36.18
C ARG A 14 60.31 1.58 -34.75
N ARG A 15 60.63 2.50 -33.84
CA ARG A 15 60.14 2.47 -32.45
C ARG A 15 58.62 2.56 -32.38
N THR A 16 58.02 3.42 -33.20
CA THR A 16 56.56 3.59 -33.25
C THR A 16 55.88 2.31 -33.69
N ASP A 17 56.43 1.62 -34.68
CA ASP A 17 55.86 0.38 -35.20
C ASP A 17 56.01 -0.78 -34.20
N MET A 18 57.12 -0.86 -33.47
CA MET A 18 57.26 -1.80 -32.36
C MET A 18 56.22 -1.56 -31.25
N VAL A 19 55.95 -0.31 -30.90
CA VAL A 19 54.91 0.03 -29.91
C VAL A 19 53.53 -0.43 -30.41
N LYS A 20 53.19 -0.16 -31.68
CA LYS A 20 51.92 -0.63 -32.27
C LYS A 20 51.81 -2.14 -32.27
N GLU A 21 52.88 -2.85 -32.60
CA GLU A 21 52.92 -4.30 -32.61
C GLU A 21 52.65 -4.86 -31.20
N ILE A 22 53.34 -4.35 -30.18
CA ILE A 22 53.13 -4.74 -28.77
C ILE A 22 51.69 -4.47 -28.34
N LEU A 23 51.15 -3.28 -28.63
CA LEU A 23 49.76 -2.93 -28.31
C LEU A 23 48.74 -3.83 -29.03
N SER A 24 49.02 -4.21 -30.28
CA SER A 24 48.16 -5.12 -31.03
C SER A 24 48.18 -6.55 -30.47
N GLY A 25 49.34 -7.03 -30.01
CA GLY A 25 49.46 -8.31 -29.31
C GLY A 25 48.70 -8.31 -27.97
N LEU A 26 48.78 -7.21 -27.23
CA LEU A 26 48.02 -7.03 -25.98
C LEU A 26 46.50 -6.96 -26.20
N ALA A 27 46.06 -6.37 -27.31
CA ALA A 27 44.64 -6.35 -27.67
C ALA A 27 44.12 -7.78 -27.92
N ARG A 28 44.91 -8.63 -28.58
CA ARG A 28 44.57 -10.03 -28.89
C ARG A 28 44.56 -10.93 -27.65
N SER A 29 45.42 -10.67 -26.66
CA SER A 29 45.50 -11.45 -25.42
C SER A 29 44.52 -10.97 -24.33
N HIS A 30 43.66 -9.98 -24.63
CA HIS A 30 42.75 -9.32 -23.69
C HIS A 30 43.41 -8.71 -22.44
N ALA A 31 44.74 -8.64 -22.38
CA ALA A 31 45.47 -8.09 -21.25
C ALA A 31 45.05 -6.63 -20.95
N SER A 32 44.76 -6.36 -19.69
CA SER A 32 44.27 -5.04 -19.24
C SER A 32 45.26 -4.42 -18.26
N PHE A 33 45.59 -3.16 -18.49
CA PHE A 33 46.47 -2.38 -17.62
C PHE A 33 45.64 -1.29 -16.94
N LYS A 34 45.79 -1.17 -15.61
CA LYS A 34 45.04 -0.19 -14.80
C LYS A 34 45.45 1.27 -15.06
N SER A 35 46.59 1.52 -15.69
CA SER A 35 47.07 2.87 -15.97
C SER A 35 48.04 2.92 -17.15
N ALA A 36 48.09 4.07 -17.82
CA ALA A 36 49.08 4.38 -18.86
C ALA A 36 50.53 4.27 -18.33
N ARG A 37 50.75 4.49 -17.04
CA ARG A 37 52.05 4.33 -16.39
C ARG A 37 52.53 2.89 -16.39
N LYS A 38 51.70 1.94 -15.97
CA LYS A 38 52.05 0.50 -15.99
C LYS A 38 52.19 -0.03 -17.41
N LEU A 39 51.35 0.45 -18.32
CA LEU A 39 51.43 0.07 -19.73
C LEU A 39 52.74 0.56 -20.38
N SER A 40 53.18 1.78 -20.08
CA SER A 40 54.45 2.31 -20.59
C SER A 40 55.69 1.62 -20.00
N GLU A 41 55.65 1.21 -18.72
CA GLU A 41 56.70 0.39 -18.11
C GLU A 41 56.80 -0.97 -18.81
N PHE A 42 55.67 -1.65 -19.01
CA PHE A 42 55.62 -2.92 -19.73
C PHE A 42 56.10 -2.82 -21.18
N ILE A 43 55.70 -1.76 -21.91
CA ILE A 43 56.16 -1.53 -23.28
C ILE A 43 57.67 -1.29 -23.32
N ALA A 44 58.22 -0.52 -22.38
CA ALA A 44 59.66 -0.27 -22.30
C ALA A 44 60.46 -1.55 -22.05
N GLU A 45 59.98 -2.44 -21.18
CA GLU A 45 60.57 -3.76 -20.96
C GLU A 45 60.51 -4.62 -22.24
N LYS A 46 59.35 -4.70 -22.89
CA LYS A 46 59.19 -5.46 -24.15
C LYS A 46 59.99 -4.93 -25.32
N MET A 47 60.18 -3.62 -25.42
CA MET A 47 61.07 -3.04 -26.43
C MET A 47 62.54 -3.36 -26.13
N THR A 48 62.91 -3.38 -24.85
CA THR A 48 64.26 -3.76 -24.42
C THR A 48 64.55 -5.23 -24.72
N GLU A 49 63.59 -6.14 -24.50
CA GLU A 49 63.69 -7.55 -24.92
C GLU A 49 63.88 -7.71 -26.44
N LYS A 50 63.29 -6.83 -27.24
CA LYS A 50 63.44 -6.79 -28.71
C LYS A 50 64.73 -6.08 -29.18
N GLY A 51 65.62 -5.69 -28.27
CA GLY A 51 66.91 -5.06 -28.58
C GLY A 51 66.87 -3.53 -28.69
N GLU A 52 65.75 -2.88 -28.36
CA GLU A 52 65.57 -1.43 -28.43
C GLU A 52 65.31 -0.83 -27.04
N ARG A 53 66.38 -0.34 -26.41
CA ARG A 53 66.29 0.27 -25.08
C ARG A 53 65.63 1.65 -25.18
N ILE A 54 64.49 1.81 -24.52
CA ILE A 54 63.78 3.07 -24.37
C ILE A 54 63.30 3.22 -22.92
N ASP A 55 63.33 4.43 -22.39
CA ASP A 55 62.79 4.69 -21.06
C ASP A 55 61.27 4.89 -21.13
N SER A 56 60.56 4.31 -20.16
CA SER A 56 59.13 4.52 -19.91
C SER A 56 58.77 6.01 -19.81
N SER A 57 59.67 6.85 -19.31
CA SER A 57 59.50 8.31 -19.26
C SER A 57 59.40 8.94 -20.65
N THR A 58 60.15 8.42 -21.62
CA THR A 58 60.18 8.89 -23.01
C THR A 58 58.89 8.52 -23.74
N LEU A 59 58.35 7.34 -23.45
CA LEU A 59 57.04 6.91 -23.96
C LEU A 59 55.89 7.78 -23.45
N ARG A 60 56.01 8.34 -22.23
CA ARG A 60 54.98 9.19 -21.59
C ARG A 60 55.16 10.69 -21.82
N ARG A 61 56.21 11.12 -22.52
CA ARG A 61 56.52 12.55 -22.69
C ARG A 61 55.38 13.28 -23.42
N LYS A 62 55.03 14.47 -22.95
CA LYS A 62 54.00 15.31 -23.60
C LYS A 62 54.44 15.66 -25.04
N GLY A 63 53.55 15.46 -26.02
CA GLY A 63 53.85 15.64 -27.45
C GLY A 63 54.55 14.45 -28.12
N SER A 64 54.71 13.32 -27.41
CA SER A 64 55.26 12.10 -27.99
C SER A 64 54.18 11.28 -28.71
N LYS A 65 54.48 10.83 -29.93
CA LYS A 65 53.61 9.93 -30.70
C LYS A 65 53.31 8.62 -29.95
N TYR A 66 54.23 8.16 -29.09
CA TYR A 66 54.05 6.94 -28.29
C TYR A 66 52.98 7.12 -27.21
N LYS A 67 52.88 8.32 -26.64
CA LYS A 67 51.93 8.63 -25.57
C LYS A 67 50.49 8.51 -26.08
N GLU A 68 50.22 9.08 -27.25
CA GLU A 68 48.90 8.99 -27.89
C GLU A 68 48.49 7.54 -28.14
N LEU A 69 49.40 6.68 -28.58
CA LEU A 69 49.13 5.25 -28.78
C LEU A 69 48.78 4.53 -27.48
N ILE A 70 49.50 4.84 -26.39
CA ILE A 70 49.30 4.26 -25.06
C ILE A 70 47.98 4.74 -24.45
N ASP A 71 47.72 6.04 -24.51
CA ASP A 71 46.51 6.67 -23.97
C ASP A 71 45.27 6.19 -24.76
N ASN A 72 45.37 6.05 -26.08
CA ASN A 72 44.29 5.50 -26.92
C ASN A 72 43.98 4.04 -26.57
N TYR A 73 44.99 3.21 -26.28
CA TYR A 73 44.79 1.82 -25.88
C TYR A 73 44.08 1.70 -24.52
N VAL A 74 44.45 2.53 -23.55
CA VAL A 74 43.81 2.58 -22.23
C VAL A 74 42.38 3.17 -22.33
N GLY A 75 42.22 4.25 -23.10
CA GLY A 75 40.95 4.95 -23.28
C GLY A 75 39.90 4.17 -24.07
N LYS A 76 40.29 3.39 -25.09
CA LYS A 76 39.35 2.57 -25.90
C LYS A 76 38.54 1.57 -25.06
N LYS A 77 39.12 1.02 -23.98
CA LYS A 77 38.41 0.09 -23.09
C LYS A 77 37.40 0.79 -22.17
N ALA A 78 37.62 2.06 -21.81
CA ALA A 78 36.69 2.84 -21.00
C ALA A 78 35.49 3.34 -21.81
N SER A 79 35.74 3.90 -23.01
CA SER A 79 34.70 4.46 -23.88
C SER A 79 33.71 3.42 -24.40
N SER A 80 34.17 2.19 -24.69
CA SER A 80 33.31 1.09 -25.17
C SER A 80 32.25 0.68 -24.15
N ASN A 81 32.55 0.73 -22.85
CA ASN A 81 31.63 0.31 -21.80
C ASN A 81 30.65 1.43 -21.41
N GLU A 82 31.06 2.70 -21.49
CA GLU A 82 30.18 3.83 -21.24
C GLU A 82 29.11 3.99 -22.33
N VAL A 83 29.49 3.82 -23.60
CA VAL A 83 28.53 3.90 -24.73
C VAL A 83 27.48 2.79 -24.64
N ALA A 84 27.88 1.55 -24.34
CA ALA A 84 26.95 0.44 -24.17
C ALA A 84 25.98 0.64 -22.99
N ASN A 85 26.47 1.16 -21.86
CA ASN A 85 25.64 1.49 -20.70
C ASN A 85 24.66 2.63 -20.98
N ASN A 86 25.07 3.64 -21.75
CA ASN A 86 24.21 4.76 -22.14
C ASN A 86 23.08 4.31 -23.08
N VAL A 87 23.37 3.42 -24.04
CA VAL A 87 22.35 2.83 -24.93
C VAL A 87 21.35 1.97 -24.15
N ALA A 88 21.81 1.16 -23.19
CA ALA A 88 20.92 0.37 -22.35
C ALA A 88 20.02 1.23 -21.45
N ARG A 89 20.55 2.33 -20.91
CA ARG A 89 19.76 3.31 -20.15
C ARG A 89 18.71 4.01 -21.03
N ASP A 90 19.08 4.43 -22.23
CA ASP A 90 18.15 5.08 -23.16
C ASP A 90 17.01 4.14 -23.59
N LEU A 91 17.33 2.87 -23.89
CA LEU A 91 16.33 1.84 -24.16
C LEU A 91 15.39 1.60 -22.98
N LYS A 92 15.92 1.56 -21.75
CA LYS A 92 15.11 1.42 -20.54
C LYS A 92 14.19 2.63 -20.34
N LEU A 93 14.71 3.84 -20.55
CA LEU A 93 13.96 5.07 -20.43
C LEU A 93 12.80 5.12 -21.43
N ARG A 94 13.05 4.79 -22.71
CA ARG A 94 11.99 4.70 -23.74
C ARG A 94 10.90 3.69 -23.39
N ARG A 95 11.27 2.52 -22.84
CA ARG A 95 10.28 1.53 -22.38
C ARG A 95 9.44 2.06 -21.22
N GLN A 96 10.05 2.78 -20.28
CA GLN A 96 9.34 3.40 -19.17
C GLN A 96 8.43 4.54 -19.63
N THR A 97 8.88 5.39 -20.55
CA THR A 97 8.04 6.46 -21.14
C THR A 97 6.82 5.89 -21.84
N LYS A 98 6.97 4.86 -22.67
CA LYS A 98 5.81 4.17 -23.28
C LYS A 98 4.85 3.61 -22.23
N LYS A 99 5.38 3.07 -21.14
CA LYS A 99 4.52 2.54 -20.08
C LYS A 99 3.75 3.64 -19.35
N ILE A 100 4.36 4.80 -19.17
CA ILE A 100 3.71 6.00 -18.63
C ILE A 100 2.58 6.43 -19.56
N GLU A 101 2.85 6.57 -20.86
CA GLU A 101 1.83 6.93 -21.87
C GLU A 101 0.64 5.95 -21.87
N GLU A 102 0.90 4.64 -21.81
CA GLU A 102 -0.15 3.61 -21.69
C GLU A 102 -0.99 3.78 -20.42
N LEU A 103 -0.35 4.06 -19.28
CA LEU A 103 -1.02 4.24 -18.01
C LEU A 103 -1.83 5.55 -17.98
N GLU A 104 -1.31 6.62 -18.57
CA GLU A 104 -2.01 7.90 -18.71
C GLU A 104 -3.27 7.75 -19.59
N ALA A 105 -3.17 7.01 -20.69
CA ALA A 105 -4.32 6.68 -21.53
C ALA A 105 -5.38 5.90 -20.74
N LEU A 106 -4.96 4.88 -19.97
CA LEU A 106 -5.85 4.08 -19.15
C LEU A 106 -6.54 4.91 -18.05
N ILE A 107 -5.81 5.83 -17.40
CA ILE A 107 -6.38 6.77 -16.43
C ILE A 107 -7.45 7.66 -17.10
N LYS A 108 -7.16 8.17 -18.29
CA LYS A 108 -8.09 9.01 -19.03
C LYS A 108 -9.38 8.25 -19.38
N ASP A 109 -9.26 7.01 -19.84
CA ASP A 109 -10.41 6.15 -20.16
C ASP A 109 -11.23 5.84 -18.91
N ARG A 110 -10.59 5.51 -17.79
CA ARG A 110 -11.28 5.26 -16.51
C ARG A 110 -11.96 6.49 -15.95
N ASN A 111 -11.34 7.66 -16.06
CA ASN A 111 -11.98 8.91 -15.64
C ASN A 111 -13.22 9.23 -16.50
N ARG A 112 -13.18 8.92 -17.79
CA ARG A 112 -14.33 9.06 -18.67
C ARG A 112 -15.45 8.10 -18.28
N GLU A 113 -15.14 6.82 -18.07
CA GLU A 113 -16.11 5.81 -17.62
C GLU A 113 -16.75 6.21 -16.28
N LEU A 114 -15.94 6.73 -15.35
CA LEU A 114 -16.42 7.25 -14.07
C LEU A 114 -17.40 8.41 -14.26
N GLY A 115 -17.07 9.39 -15.11
CA GLY A 115 -17.97 10.51 -15.42
C GLY A 115 -19.28 10.07 -16.10
N GLU A 116 -19.22 9.09 -17.00
CA GLU A 116 -20.42 8.50 -17.63
C GLU A 116 -21.31 7.83 -16.57
N LYS A 117 -20.72 7.08 -15.63
CA LYS A 117 -21.45 6.43 -14.53
C LYS A 117 -22.00 7.41 -13.50
N GLU A 118 -21.29 8.48 -13.19
CA GLU A 118 -21.80 9.56 -12.32
C GLU A 118 -23.02 10.23 -12.95
N SER A 119 -22.99 10.49 -14.26
CA SER A 119 -24.13 11.04 -14.99
C SER A 119 -25.33 10.08 -15.00
N GLU A 120 -25.11 8.78 -15.22
CA GLU A 120 -26.16 7.75 -15.10
C GLU A 120 -26.80 7.79 -13.69
N ILE A 121 -25.99 7.84 -12.62
CA ILE A 121 -26.50 7.91 -11.24
C ILE A 121 -27.34 9.17 -11.02
N GLU A 122 -26.87 10.33 -11.51
CA GLU A 122 -27.60 11.58 -11.39
C GLU A 122 -28.97 11.51 -12.09
N THR A 123 -29.03 10.92 -13.28
CA THR A 123 -30.31 10.72 -13.99
C THR A 123 -31.28 9.83 -13.20
N VAL A 124 -30.79 8.71 -12.65
CA VAL A 124 -31.61 7.80 -11.83
C VAL A 124 -32.11 8.50 -10.56
N LEU A 125 -31.29 9.33 -9.92
CA LEU A 125 -31.71 10.09 -8.74
C LEU A 125 -32.80 11.11 -9.08
N ILE A 126 -32.70 11.78 -10.24
CA ILE A 126 -33.74 12.71 -10.72
C ILE A 126 -35.03 11.95 -10.98
N GLU A 127 -34.98 10.80 -11.67
CA GLU A 127 -36.16 9.96 -11.93
C GLU A 127 -36.82 9.49 -10.65
N LEU A 128 -36.04 9.01 -9.67
CA LEU A 128 -36.55 8.57 -8.37
C LEU A 128 -37.20 9.71 -7.58
N HIS A 129 -36.62 10.91 -7.65
CA HIS A 129 -37.24 12.10 -7.05
C HIS A 129 -38.56 12.48 -7.75
N GLN A 130 -38.60 12.38 -9.08
CA GLN A 130 -39.83 12.61 -9.85
C GLN A 130 -40.91 11.57 -9.52
N GLU A 131 -40.58 10.29 -9.41
CA GLU A 131 -41.51 9.25 -8.99
C GLU A 131 -42.03 9.49 -7.57
N LYS A 132 -41.13 9.82 -6.63
CA LYS A 132 -41.52 10.13 -5.24
C LYS A 132 -42.46 11.33 -5.18
N SER A 133 -42.17 12.40 -5.92
CA SER A 133 -43.03 13.59 -5.97
C SER A 133 -44.38 13.31 -6.62
N LYS A 134 -44.43 12.49 -7.68
CA LYS A 134 -45.70 11.99 -8.26
C LYS A 134 -46.49 11.13 -7.27
N SER A 135 -45.84 10.22 -6.54
CA SER A 135 -46.52 9.40 -5.53
C SER A 135 -47.07 10.25 -4.39
N LEU A 136 -46.33 11.30 -3.98
CA LEU A 136 -46.76 12.22 -2.93
C LEU A 136 -47.89 13.14 -3.41
N SER A 137 -47.92 13.54 -4.70
CA SER A 137 -49.01 14.36 -5.24
C SER A 137 -50.30 13.56 -5.43
N THR A 138 -50.22 12.25 -5.65
CA THR A 138 -51.39 11.36 -5.69
C THR A 138 -51.96 11.04 -4.30
N ILE A 139 -51.17 11.20 -3.24
CA ILE A 139 -51.65 11.13 -1.88
C ILE A 139 -52.28 12.48 -1.56
N ALA A 140 -53.61 12.57 -1.63
CA ALA A 140 -54.32 13.75 -1.15
C ALA A 140 -53.80 14.08 0.26
N PRO A 141 -53.46 15.35 0.57
CA PRO A 141 -53.05 15.70 1.92
C PRO A 141 -54.13 15.18 2.86
N PRO A 142 -53.78 14.47 3.95
CA PRO A 142 -54.77 13.99 4.89
C PRO A 142 -55.62 15.20 5.24
N LYS A 143 -56.94 15.12 4.96
CA LYS A 143 -57.87 16.17 5.37
C LYS A 143 -57.57 16.36 6.85
N ALA A 144 -57.07 17.55 7.21
CA ALA A 144 -56.88 17.87 8.61
C ALA A 144 -58.25 17.76 9.24
N SER A 145 -58.54 16.62 9.88
CA SER A 145 -59.59 16.54 10.86
C SER A 145 -59.08 17.46 11.95
N THR A 146 -59.54 18.71 11.93
CA THR A 146 -59.35 19.64 13.03
C THR A 146 -59.93 18.95 14.24
N TYR A 147 -59.08 18.31 15.03
CA TYR A 147 -59.50 17.63 16.25
C TYR A 147 -60.26 18.66 17.07
N ASN A 148 -61.51 18.37 17.38
CA ASN A 148 -62.27 19.26 18.24
C ASN A 148 -61.54 19.29 19.59
N LYS A 149 -61.55 20.46 20.25
CA LYS A 149 -60.87 20.65 21.54
C LYS A 149 -61.21 19.54 22.57
N SER A 150 -62.39 18.94 22.45
CA SER A 150 -62.89 17.79 23.22
C SER A 150 -62.18 16.46 22.93
N GLU A 151 -61.75 16.20 21.71
CA GLU A 151 -61.01 14.99 21.33
C GLU A 151 -59.55 15.09 21.81
N LEU A 152 -58.98 16.30 21.73
CA LEU A 152 -57.63 16.57 22.21
C LEU A 152 -57.55 16.51 23.74
N THR A 153 -58.58 16.96 24.47
CA THR A 153 -58.65 16.76 25.92
C THR A 153 -58.85 15.30 26.31
N LYS A 154 -59.66 14.54 25.58
CA LYS A 154 -59.80 13.08 25.81
C LYS A 154 -58.48 12.35 25.61
N ALA A 155 -57.76 12.64 24.53
CA ALA A 155 -56.45 12.04 24.27
C ALA A 155 -55.43 12.38 25.38
N LYS A 156 -55.42 13.62 25.88
CA LYS A 156 -54.57 14.01 27.01
C LYS A 156 -54.90 13.25 28.30
N LEU A 157 -56.17 13.09 28.63
CA LEU A 157 -56.59 12.32 29.81
C LEU A 157 -56.19 10.85 29.71
N ILE A 158 -56.34 10.24 28.54
CA ILE A 158 -55.91 8.85 28.31
C ILE A 158 -54.40 8.71 28.51
N ILE A 159 -53.61 9.66 28.00
CA ILE A 159 -52.15 9.66 28.18
C ILE A 159 -51.78 9.81 29.66
N GLU A 160 -52.43 10.72 30.39
CA GLU A 160 -52.20 10.91 31.83
C GLU A 160 -52.58 9.70 32.68
N GLU A 161 -53.59 8.93 32.26
CA GLU A 161 -54.00 7.71 32.95
C GLU A 161 -53.01 6.57 32.68
N GLN A 162 -52.57 6.42 31.43
CA GLN A 162 -51.57 5.43 31.05
C GLN A 162 -50.20 5.69 31.71
N THR A 163 -49.78 6.95 31.84
CA THR A 163 -48.51 7.27 32.53
C THR A 163 -48.58 6.92 34.02
N LYS A 164 -49.70 7.19 34.70
CA LYS A 164 -49.90 6.77 36.10
C LYS A 164 -49.85 5.25 36.27
N GLN A 165 -50.48 4.51 35.36
CA GLN A 165 -50.44 3.04 35.38
C GLN A 165 -49.00 2.53 35.20
N LEU A 166 -48.24 3.10 34.27
CA LEU A 166 -46.83 2.76 34.05
C LEU A 166 -45.95 3.07 35.27
N GLU A 167 -46.15 4.21 35.93
CA GLU A 167 -45.42 4.56 37.16
C GLU A 167 -45.72 3.56 38.29
N GLN A 168 -46.97 3.13 38.43
CA GLN A 168 -47.36 2.14 39.43
C GLN A 168 -46.74 0.77 39.15
N LEU A 169 -46.76 0.33 37.88
CA LEU A 169 -46.13 -0.92 37.46
C LEU A 169 -44.60 -0.89 37.66
N SER A 170 -43.96 0.23 37.34
CA SER A 170 -42.53 0.44 37.57
C SER A 170 -42.17 0.31 39.06
N ARG A 171 -42.96 0.91 39.96
CA ARG A 171 -42.77 0.76 41.41
C ARG A 171 -42.95 -0.68 41.89
N GLN A 172 -43.91 -1.41 41.33
CA GLN A 172 -44.10 -2.83 41.64
C GLN A 172 -42.92 -3.68 41.19
N LEU A 173 -42.39 -3.42 39.99
CA LEU A 173 -41.20 -4.08 39.47
C LEU A 173 -39.97 -3.79 40.34
N ASP A 174 -39.76 -2.53 40.74
CA ASP A 174 -38.67 -2.14 41.64
C ASP A 174 -38.75 -2.85 42.99
N LEU A 175 -39.96 -2.99 43.55
CA LEU A 175 -40.17 -3.72 44.80
C LEU A 175 -39.90 -5.22 44.62
N ALA A 176 -40.35 -5.82 43.52
CA ALA A 176 -40.08 -7.21 43.17
C ALA A 176 -38.57 -7.47 42.98
N CYS A 177 -37.86 -6.59 42.29
CA CYS A 177 -36.42 -6.68 42.11
C CYS A 177 -35.67 -6.53 43.44
N LYS A 178 -36.07 -5.60 44.31
CA LYS A 178 -35.46 -5.43 45.65
C LYS A 178 -35.70 -6.66 46.53
N THR A 179 -36.91 -7.20 46.54
CA THR A 179 -37.24 -8.41 47.32
C THR A 179 -36.50 -9.64 46.79
N LEU A 180 -36.41 -9.82 45.47
CA LEU A 180 -35.59 -10.88 44.87
C LEU A 180 -34.11 -10.74 45.22
N ASN A 181 -33.54 -9.54 45.11
CA ASN A 181 -32.16 -9.30 45.50
C ASN A 181 -31.92 -9.56 46.99
N GLN A 182 -32.88 -9.23 47.85
CA GLN A 182 -32.82 -9.51 49.28
C GLN A 182 -32.88 -11.01 49.56
N ILE A 183 -33.79 -11.74 48.91
CA ILE A 183 -33.85 -13.21 48.96
C ILE A 183 -32.54 -13.83 48.47
N MET A 184 -31.94 -13.29 47.41
CA MET A 184 -30.65 -13.76 46.85
C MET A 184 -29.44 -13.43 47.75
N LEU A 185 -29.49 -12.35 48.53
CA LEU A 185 -28.45 -11.98 49.49
C LEU A 185 -28.58 -12.78 50.80
N ASP A 186 -29.81 -13.02 51.27
CA ASP A 186 -30.13 -13.90 52.42
C ASP A 186 -29.84 -15.39 52.09
N SER A 187 -29.58 -15.66 50.81
CA SER A 187 -29.36 -16.97 50.19
C SER A 187 -27.97 -17.58 50.48
N HIS A 188 -27.15 -16.95 51.32
CA HIS A 188 -25.94 -17.60 51.83
C HIS A 188 -26.30 -18.76 52.77
N LYS A 189 -26.48 -19.95 52.16
CA LYS A 189 -26.55 -21.31 52.72
C LYS A 189 -27.89 -21.78 53.33
N SER A 190 -29.02 -21.20 52.93
CA SER A 190 -30.35 -21.57 53.46
C SER A 190 -31.19 -22.48 52.57
N TYR A 191 -30.83 -22.76 51.31
CA TYR A 191 -31.65 -23.59 50.42
C TYR A 191 -30.84 -24.55 49.56
N VAL A 192 -31.47 -25.67 49.20
CA VAL A 192 -30.93 -26.70 48.30
C VAL A 192 -31.94 -26.95 47.18
N VAL A 193 -31.42 -27.10 45.95
CA VAL A 193 -32.23 -27.44 44.77
C VAL A 193 -32.10 -28.94 44.51
N ASP A 194 -33.21 -29.66 44.65
CA ASP A 194 -33.27 -31.10 44.40
C ASP A 194 -34.52 -31.44 43.57
N ASN A 195 -34.36 -32.22 42.49
CA ASN A 195 -35.40 -32.57 41.52
C ASN A 195 -36.29 -31.40 41.06
N GLY A 196 -35.70 -30.22 40.82
CA GLY A 196 -36.42 -29.03 40.34
C GLY A 196 -37.33 -28.37 41.39
N GLN A 197 -37.18 -28.72 42.67
CA GLN A 197 -37.89 -28.11 43.79
C GLN A 197 -36.89 -27.33 44.65
N PHE A 198 -37.23 -26.09 45.00
CA PHE A 198 -36.45 -25.28 45.92
C PHE A 198 -36.94 -25.54 47.34
N LYS A 199 -36.06 -26.05 48.21
CA LYS A 199 -36.37 -26.39 49.60
C LYS A 199 -35.55 -25.54 50.55
N ASP A 200 -36.21 -24.96 51.55
CA ASP A 200 -35.55 -24.25 52.64
C ASP A 200 -34.97 -25.25 53.64
N THR A 201 -33.67 -25.17 53.90
CA THR A 201 -32.95 -26.03 54.85
C THR A 201 -33.06 -25.57 56.29
N VAL A 202 -33.56 -24.35 56.54
CA VAL A 202 -33.66 -23.76 57.89
C VAL A 202 -35.04 -24.03 58.51
N ALA A 203 -36.10 -23.99 57.71
CA ALA A 203 -37.48 -24.28 58.14
C ALA A 203 -37.97 -25.63 57.58
N SER A 204 -37.60 -26.72 58.26
CA SER A 204 -38.25 -28.04 58.12
C SER A 204 -38.30 -28.68 56.71
N ASN A 205 -37.43 -28.29 55.76
CA ASN A 205 -37.42 -28.82 54.38
C ASN A 205 -38.73 -28.55 53.62
N GLU A 206 -39.43 -27.47 53.95
CA GLU A 206 -40.67 -27.10 53.27
C GLU A 206 -40.38 -26.66 51.82
N VAL A 207 -41.21 -27.12 50.88
CA VAL A 207 -41.02 -26.82 49.46
C VAL A 207 -41.53 -25.40 49.21
N MET A 208 -40.59 -24.47 48.99
CA MET A 208 -40.90 -23.06 48.80
C MET A 208 -41.54 -22.82 47.43
N PHE A 209 -40.99 -23.43 46.37
CA PHE A 209 -41.57 -23.37 45.02
C PHE A 209 -41.00 -24.45 44.09
N HIS A 210 -41.80 -24.82 43.08
CA HIS A 210 -41.38 -25.69 41.99
C HIS A 210 -40.87 -24.87 40.81
N LYS A 211 -39.78 -25.30 40.17
CA LYS A 211 -39.16 -24.63 39.02
C LYS A 211 -40.16 -24.40 37.86
N GLY A 212 -41.12 -25.30 37.66
CA GLY A 212 -42.17 -25.15 36.64
C GLY A 212 -43.20 -24.04 36.92
N ASN A 213 -43.26 -23.50 38.14
CA ASN A 213 -44.17 -22.40 38.48
C ASN A 213 -43.57 -21.01 38.20
N LEU A 214 -42.25 -20.91 38.04
CA LEU A 214 -41.58 -19.67 37.65
C LEU A 214 -41.97 -19.25 36.23
N GLU A 215 -42.02 -20.21 35.30
CA GLU A 215 -42.45 -19.95 33.92
C GLU A 215 -43.89 -19.43 33.86
N ARG A 216 -44.80 -19.94 34.72
CA ARG A 216 -46.17 -19.43 34.85
C ARG A 216 -46.23 -17.99 35.41
N TYR A 217 -45.35 -17.65 36.35
CA TYR A 217 -45.29 -16.30 36.93
C TYR A 217 -44.87 -15.25 35.90
N PHE A 218 -43.96 -15.58 34.99
CA PHE A 218 -43.55 -14.68 33.90
C PHE A 218 -44.51 -14.71 32.69
N LEU A 219 -45.23 -15.80 32.47
CA LEU A 219 -46.28 -15.88 31.44
C LEU A 219 -47.52 -15.04 31.77
N LEU A 220 -47.91 -14.93 33.05
CA LEU A 220 -49.07 -14.13 33.47
C LEU A 220 -48.89 -12.62 33.31
N TYR A 221 -47.66 -12.13 33.18
CA TYR A 221 -47.33 -10.71 33.02
C TYR A 221 -46.55 -10.41 31.73
N GLY A 222 -46.46 -11.38 30.81
CA GLY A 222 -45.66 -11.31 29.59
C GLY A 222 -46.45 -11.36 28.28
N SER A 223 -47.78 -11.28 28.33
CA SER A 223 -48.61 -11.22 27.13
C SER A 223 -49.72 -10.20 27.29
N GLU A 224 -49.39 -8.95 26.99
CA GLU A 224 -50.15 -8.01 26.15
C GLU A 224 -49.19 -6.93 25.61
#